data_AF-A0A2E7AP01-F1
#
_entry.id   AF-A0A2E7AP01-F1
#
_cell.length_a   1.000
_cell.length_b   1.000
_cell.length_c   1.000
_cell.angle_alpha   90.00
_cell.angle_beta   90.00
_cell.angle_gamma   90.00
#
_symmetry.space_group_name_H-M   'P 1'
#
loop_
_entity.id
_entity.type
_entity.pdbx_description
1 polymer ?
#
loop_
_entity_poly.entity_id
_entity_poly.type
_entity_poly.pdbx_seq_one_letter_code
_entity_poly.pdbx_strand_id
1 'polypeptide(L)'
;MMLSPVALAVTAAVVWGAAIFIIGTINALVPGYGDKVLTLVVSIYPGYAASGSLGDLLQGTMYAVFDGLVGGFIFAVLYNAVLRFTLPTAKLPPEITSPAPQDPENQEQAPSE
;
A
#
# COMPACT_ATOMS: atom_id res chain seq x y z
N MET A 1 -3.91 -10.70 6.79
CA MET A 1 -2.50 -10.23 6.63
C MET A 1 -2.55 -8.73 6.42
N MET A 2 -1.58 -7.95 6.92
CA MET A 2 -1.55 -6.50 6.68
C MET A 2 -0.78 -6.19 5.40
N LEU A 3 -1.17 -5.12 4.70
CA LEU A 3 -0.44 -4.61 3.54
C LEU A 3 0.65 -3.64 3.99
N SER A 4 1.84 -3.73 3.39
CA SER A 4 2.88 -2.72 3.56
C SER A 4 2.53 -1.48 2.72
N PRO A 5 2.34 -0.28 3.31
CA PRO A 5 1.95 0.90 2.55
C PRO A 5 2.97 1.31 1.49
N VAL A 6 4.26 1.22 1.83
CA VAL A 6 5.34 1.57 0.89
C VAL A 6 5.40 0.56 -0.25
N ALA A 7 5.33 -0.74 0.05
CA ALA A 7 5.41 -1.75 -1.00
C ALA A 7 4.21 -1.66 -1.96
N LEU A 8 3.01 -1.42 -1.45
CA LEU A 8 1.83 -1.27 -2.29
C LEU A 8 1.87 0.03 -3.10
N ALA A 9 2.31 1.14 -2.53
CA ALA A 9 2.51 2.40 -3.23
C ALA A 9 3.45 2.23 -4.43
N VAL A 10 4.64 1.64 -4.22
CA VAL A 10 5.62 1.41 -5.29
C VAL A 10 5.07 0.46 -6.36
N THR A 11 4.40 -0.62 -5.95
CA THR A 11 3.80 -1.57 -6.88
C THR A 11 2.74 -0.90 -7.75
N ALA A 12 1.84 -0.12 -7.14
CA ALA A 12 0.78 0.59 -7.86
C ALA A 12 1.36 1.68 -8.79
N ALA A 13 2.40 2.39 -8.36
CA ALA A 13 3.13 3.36 -9.18
C ALA A 13 3.75 2.73 -10.43
N VAL A 14 4.40 1.58 -10.28
CA VAL A 14 4.98 0.84 -11.41
C VAL A 14 3.89 0.36 -12.36
N VAL A 15 2.82 -0.23 -11.85
CA VAL A 15 1.73 -0.75 -12.68
C VAL A 15 1.02 0.37 -13.44
N TRP A 16 0.63 1.45 -12.76
CA TRP A 16 -0.11 2.55 -13.39
C TRP A 16 0.77 3.39 -14.32
N GLY A 17 2.00 3.71 -13.88
CA GLY A 17 2.99 4.38 -14.70
C GLY A 17 3.32 3.59 -15.98
N ALA A 18 3.58 2.29 -15.86
CA ALA A 18 3.87 1.44 -17.02
C ALA A 18 2.67 1.33 -17.97
N ALA A 19 1.45 1.25 -17.44
CA ALA A 19 0.25 1.20 -18.27
C ALA A 19 0.11 2.46 -19.14
N ILE A 20 0.23 3.66 -18.54
CA ILE A 20 0.14 4.92 -19.29
C ILE A 20 1.31 5.09 -20.26
N PHE A 21 2.52 4.71 -19.85
CA PHE A 21 3.70 4.75 -20.72
C PHE A 21 3.54 3.85 -21.94
N ILE A 22 3.09 2.61 -21.76
CA ILE A 22 2.91 1.65 -22.86
C ILE A 22 1.79 2.12 -23.79
N ILE A 23 0.64 2.52 -23.24
CA ILE A 23 -0.49 3.00 -24.04
C ILE A 23 -0.08 4.24 -24.86
N GLY A 24 0.55 5.22 -24.23
CA GLY A 24 1.02 6.44 -24.90
C GLY A 24 2.09 6.16 -25.96
N THR A 25 3.02 5.23 -25.69
CA THR A 25 4.03 4.82 -26.67
C THR A 25 3.39 4.16 -27.89
N ILE A 26 2.45 3.23 -27.68
CA ILE A 26 1.75 2.59 -28.80
C ILE A 26 0.90 3.62 -29.55
N ASN A 27 0.22 4.54 -28.88
CA ASN A 27 -0.55 5.61 -29.52
C ASN A 27 0.32 6.50 -30.42
N ALA A 28 1.54 6.82 -29.99
CA ALA A 28 2.50 7.59 -30.79
C ALA A 28 2.94 6.85 -32.07
N LEU A 29 2.99 5.52 -32.05
CA LEU A 29 3.35 4.68 -33.21
C LEU A 29 2.13 4.31 -34.08
N VAL A 30 0.96 4.17 -33.44
CA VAL A 30 -0.31 3.75 -34.03
C VAL A 30 -1.39 4.72 -33.55
N PRO A 31 -1.59 5.83 -34.29
CA PRO A 31 -2.57 6.86 -33.90
C PRO A 31 -3.96 6.26 -33.69
N GLY A 32 -4.59 6.62 -32.58
CA GLY A 32 -5.92 6.14 -32.20
C GLY A 32 -5.91 4.99 -31.16
N TYR A 33 -4.77 4.34 -30.93
CA TYR A 33 -4.68 3.27 -29.95
C TYR A 33 -4.86 3.79 -28.52
N GLY A 34 -5.87 3.32 -27.80
CA GLY A 34 -6.07 3.68 -26.39
C GLY A 34 -6.62 5.09 -26.15
N ASP A 35 -7.12 5.80 -27.16
CA ASP A 35 -7.61 7.18 -27.06
C ASP A 35 -8.64 7.38 -25.94
N LYS A 36 -9.51 6.40 -25.69
CA LYS A 36 -10.50 6.49 -24.61
C LYS A 36 -9.84 6.56 -23.24
N VAL A 37 -8.78 5.79 -23.04
CA VAL A 37 -7.99 5.82 -21.79
C VAL A 37 -7.22 7.14 -21.70
N LEU A 38 -6.54 7.55 -22.78
CA LEU A 38 -5.78 8.79 -22.80
C LEU A 38 -6.66 10.02 -22.58
N THR A 39 -7.87 10.04 -23.17
CA THR A 39 -8.86 11.11 -22.96
C THR A 39 -9.31 11.20 -21.50
N LEU A 40 -9.55 10.05 -20.86
CA LEU A 40 -9.86 10.01 -19.42
C LEU A 40 -8.70 10.61 -18.62
N VAL A 41 -7.46 10.24 -18.94
CA VAL A 41 -6.27 10.71 -18.23
C VAL A 41 -6.05 12.22 -18.44
N VAL A 42 -6.22 12.73 -19.67
CA VAL A 42 -6.18 14.17 -19.99
C VAL A 42 -7.19 14.97 -19.15
N SER A 43 -8.36 14.40 -18.84
CA SER A 43 -9.35 15.07 -18.00
C SER A 43 -8.93 15.22 -16.52
N ILE A 44 -7.93 14.45 -16.07
CA ILE A 44 -7.48 14.40 -14.68
C ILE A 44 -6.11 15.09 -14.51
N TYR A 45 -5.26 15.07 -15.53
CA TYR A 45 -3.88 15.58 -15.47
C TYR A 45 -3.74 16.94 -16.14
N PRO A 46 -3.67 18.05 -15.37
CA PRO A 46 -3.54 19.38 -15.94
C PRO A 46 -2.29 19.52 -16.81
N GLY A 47 -2.44 20.11 -17.99
CA GLY A 47 -1.34 20.35 -18.92
C GLY A 47 -0.83 19.13 -19.68
N TYR A 48 -1.37 17.93 -19.45
CA TYR A 48 -1.12 16.76 -20.28
C TYR A 48 -2.12 16.74 -21.44
N ALA A 49 -1.64 16.75 -22.68
CA ALA A 49 -2.53 16.80 -23.86
C ALA A 49 -2.64 15.46 -24.61
N ALA A 50 -1.89 14.44 -24.21
CA ALA A 50 -1.79 13.16 -24.90
C ALA A 50 -1.54 13.29 -26.43
N SER A 51 -0.76 14.29 -26.85
CA SER A 51 -0.50 14.60 -28.26
C SER A 51 0.33 13.56 -29.04
N GLY A 52 0.80 12.50 -28.37
CA GLY A 52 1.76 11.54 -28.92
C GLY A 52 3.21 12.06 -28.96
N SER A 53 3.46 13.29 -28.51
CA SER A 53 4.83 13.81 -28.37
C SER A 53 5.57 13.17 -27.19
N LEU A 54 6.91 13.12 -27.27
CA LEU A 54 7.74 12.58 -26.19
C LEU A 54 7.56 13.36 -24.87
N GLY A 55 7.36 14.69 -24.96
CA GLY A 55 7.12 15.53 -23.79
C GLY A 55 5.82 15.17 -23.08
N ASP A 56 4.73 15.03 -23.82
CA ASP A 56 3.46 14.59 -23.26
C ASP A 56 3.54 13.18 -22.68
N LEU A 57 4.20 12.24 -23.38
CA LEU A 57 4.37 10.87 -22.89
C LEU A 57 5.07 10.84 -21.52
N LEU A 58 6.16 11.59 -21.37
CA LEU A 58 6.88 11.68 -20.11
C LEU A 58 6.02 12.33 -19.02
N GLN A 59 5.34 13.43 -19.34
CA GLN A 59 4.47 14.14 -18.41
C GLN A 59 3.33 13.25 -17.91
N GLY A 60 2.58 12.60 -18.81
CA GLY A 60 1.51 11.68 -18.46
C GLY A 60 2.00 10.49 -17.63
N THR A 61 3.19 9.95 -17.95
CA THR A 61 3.80 8.87 -17.19
C THR A 61 4.18 9.31 -15.77
N MET A 62 4.76 10.50 -15.59
CA MET A 62 5.11 11.02 -14.27
C MET A 62 3.87 11.24 -13.39
N TYR A 63 2.80 11.81 -13.95
CA TYR A 63 1.53 11.93 -13.23
C TYR A 63 0.98 10.55 -12.84
N ALA A 64 1.00 9.57 -13.74
CA ALA A 64 0.54 8.21 -13.45
C ALA A 64 1.39 7.51 -12.37
N VAL A 65 2.71 7.69 -12.37
CA VAL A 65 3.57 7.18 -11.29
C VAL A 65 3.17 7.82 -9.96
N PHE A 66 2.98 9.14 -9.92
CA PHE A 66 2.58 9.86 -8.72
C PHE A 66 1.21 9.41 -8.21
N ASP A 67 0.22 9.29 -9.10
CA ASP A 67 -1.11 8.80 -8.78
C ASP A 67 -1.08 7.36 -8.23
N GLY A 68 -0.26 6.49 -8.82
CA GLY A 68 -0.08 5.13 -8.32
C GLY A 68 0.58 5.09 -6.95
N LEU A 69 1.58 5.95 -6.67
CA LEU A 69 2.19 6.07 -5.34
C LEU A 69 1.15 6.47 -4.29
N VAL A 70 0.41 7.54 -4.56
CA VAL A 70 -0.60 8.08 -3.64
C VAL A 70 -1.75 7.09 -3.45
N GLY A 71 -2.31 6.60 -4.56
CA GLY A 71 -3.42 5.65 -4.56
C GLY A 71 -3.07 4.34 -3.85
N GLY A 72 -1.90 3.76 -4.15
CA GLY A 72 -1.43 2.53 -3.50
C GLY A 72 -1.16 2.72 -2.02
N PHE A 73 -0.58 3.86 -1.60
CA PHE A 73 -0.37 4.17 -0.19
C PHE A 73 -1.70 4.27 0.57
N ILE A 74 -2.64 5.06 0.05
CA ILE A 74 -3.97 5.24 0.63
C ILE A 74 -4.70 3.89 0.71
N PHE A 75 -4.65 3.09 -0.35
CA PHE A 75 -5.30 1.78 -0.39
C PHE A 75 -4.77 0.85 0.71
N ALA A 76 -3.46 0.80 0.92
CA ALA A 76 -2.89 -0.03 1.98
C ALA A 76 -3.32 0.43 3.38
N VAL A 77 -3.35 1.74 3.63
CA VAL A 77 -3.81 2.30 4.91
C VAL A 77 -5.27 1.96 5.15
N LEU A 78 -6.14 2.16 4.16
CA LEU A 78 -7.56 1.84 4.24
C LEU A 78 -7.80 0.35 4.47
N TYR A 79 -7.13 -0.51 3.70
CA TYR A 79 -7.20 -1.96 3.86
C TYR A 79 -6.82 -2.38 5.30
N ASN A 80 -5.71 -1.83 5.81
CA ASN A 80 -5.25 -2.14 7.17
C ASN A 80 -6.21 -1.60 8.25
N ALA A 81 -6.83 -0.44 8.02
CA ALA A 81 -7.84 0.11 8.92
C ALA A 81 -9.07 -0.80 8.99
N VAL A 82 -9.64 -1.18 7.84
CA VAL A 82 -10.76 -2.11 7.75
C VAL A 82 -10.42 -3.44 8.44
N LEU A 83 -9.23 -3.98 8.18
CA LEU A 83 -8.79 -5.22 8.81
C LEU A 83 -8.81 -5.13 10.34
N ARG A 84 -8.31 -4.03 10.92
CA ARG A 84 -8.32 -3.80 12.38
C ARG A 84 -9.73 -3.70 12.96
N PHE A 85 -10.67 -3.11 12.23
CA PHE A 85 -12.07 -3.04 12.68
C PHE A 85 -12.77 -4.39 12.63
N THR A 86 -12.40 -5.27 11.69
CA THR A 86 -13.05 -6.58 11.51
C THR A 86 -12.49 -7.69 12.39
N LEU A 87 -11.27 -7.53 12.94
CA LEU A 87 -10.74 -8.48 13.89
C LEU A 87 -11.47 -8.29 15.23
N PRO A 88 -12.16 -9.31 15.77
CA PRO A 88 -12.68 -9.23 17.12
C PRO A 88 -11.50 -8.91 18.03
N THR A 89 -11.60 -7.86 18.84
CA THR A 89 -10.70 -7.66 19.96
C THR A 89 -10.79 -8.94 20.78
N ALA A 90 -9.87 -9.88 20.59
CA ALA A 90 -9.69 -10.98 21.49
C ALA A 90 -9.41 -10.29 22.82
N LYS A 91 -10.44 -10.24 23.68
CA LYS A 91 -10.29 -9.83 25.06
C LYS A 91 -9.09 -10.59 25.58
N LEU A 92 -7.97 -9.90 25.77
CA LEU A 92 -6.86 -10.45 26.53
C LEU A 92 -7.47 -10.76 27.91
N PRO A 93 -7.54 -12.03 28.33
CA PRO A 93 -7.93 -12.34 29.69
C PRO A 93 -6.97 -11.57 30.62
N PRO A 94 -7.44 -10.99 31.73
CA PRO A 94 -6.59 -10.29 32.70
C PRO A 94 -5.58 -11.21 33.43
N GLU A 95 -5.34 -12.42 32.93
CA GLU A 95 -4.59 -13.48 33.61
C GLU A 95 -3.10 -13.45 33.26
N ILE A 96 -2.46 -12.29 33.45
CA ILE A 96 -1.05 -12.21 33.84
C ILE A 96 -0.93 -11.25 35.02
N THR A 97 -1.81 -11.40 36.02
CA THR A 97 -1.36 -11.20 37.40
C THR A 97 -0.51 -12.41 37.76
N SER A 98 0.81 -12.28 37.54
CA SER A 98 1.80 -13.20 38.09
C SER A 98 1.47 -13.50 39.56
N PRO A 99 1.41 -14.77 40.00
CA PRO A 99 1.46 -15.03 41.43
C PRO A 99 2.80 -14.47 41.95
N ALA A 100 2.73 -13.92 43.16
CA ALA A 100 3.81 -13.22 43.86
C ALA A 100 5.14 -14.02 43.87
N PRO A 101 6.30 -13.35 44.05
CA PRO A 101 7.57 -14.04 44.21
C PRO A 101 7.47 -15.03 45.37
N GLN A 102 7.69 -16.33 45.10
CA GLN A 102 7.94 -17.29 46.16
C GLN A 102 9.39 -17.10 46.60
N ASP A 103 9.59 -16.43 47.72
CA ASP A 103 10.90 -16.34 48.37
C ASP A 103 11.41 -17.76 48.70
N PRO A 104 12.66 -18.12 48.38
CA PRO A 104 13.19 -19.47 48.59
C PRO A 104 13.41 -19.86 50.08
N GLU A 105 13.02 -19.04 51.04
CA GLU A 105 13.55 -19.09 52.41
C GLU A 105 12.93 -20.17 53.32
N ASN A 106 11.98 -20.98 52.84
CA ASN A 106 11.28 -21.97 53.68
C ASN A 106 11.52 -23.45 53.32
N GLN A 107 12.61 -23.78 52.61
CA GLN A 107 12.98 -25.19 52.34
C GLN A 107 14.11 -25.75 53.24
N GLU A 108 14.69 -24.96 54.15
CA GLU A 108 15.78 -25.39 55.04
C GLU A 108 15.32 -25.88 56.43
N GLN A 109 14.14 -26.50 56.56
CA GLN A 109 13.70 -27.09 57.82
C GLN A 109 12.92 -28.41 57.61
N ALA A 110 13.64 -29.51 57.46
CA ALA A 110 13.20 -30.82 57.92
C ALA A 110 14.40 -31.70 58.32
N PRO A 111 14.30 -32.48 59.41
CA PRO A 111 15.45 -32.90 60.21
C PRO A 111 16.10 -34.18 59.68
N SER A 112 17.41 -34.28 59.87
CA SER A 112 18.19 -35.50 59.72
C SER A 112 17.81 -36.54 60.79
N GLU A 113 17.27 -37.68 60.36
CA GLU A 113 17.34 -38.97 61.07
C GLU A 113 18.30 -39.91 60.33
#